data_AF-A0A939YLH1-F1
#
_entry.id   AF-A0A939YLH1-F1
#
_cell.length_a   1.000
_cell.length_b   1.000
_cell.length_c   1.000
_cell.angle_alpha   90.00
_cell.angle_beta   90.00
_cell.angle_gamma   90.00
#
_symmetry.space_group_name_H-M   'P 1'
#
loop_
_entity.id
_entity.type
_entity.pdbx_description
1 polymer ?
#
loop_
_entity_poly.entity_id
_entity_poly.type
_entity_poly.pdbx_seq_one_letter_code
_entity_poly.pdbx_strand_id
1 'polypeptide(L)'
;MSAVAAAVMLGTFSITSVPATAEDKPGANGDDWLHVNENAEVVDKDGNPVWMTGVNWFGYNAGRQVFDGVWSKNMHSMLNQIADHGFNLLRVPMSTQILLQWKNHGPDSGGGVGEVTMMVNPYENPELTVGGGVDGAGQYELKYSFDIWNMAVDWCRENGMKIMVDIHSATTAAMGHQKPLWYDNNFSEDDWLEALEWFCDYYKDDDTIIAIDLKNEPHGKPEEGEFAKWDDSNDHNNWKAAAERGAMACLNQNPNLLIMIEGIECYPDFEAGADWTTPAVDYAHYDEPSKIFGAWWGGNLRGVKDHPVDIGKYKSQIVYSPHDYGPLVWKQKWFYMDDDSKTFSRQSLLDDYWYATWAYLVEEKQYPLLMGEWGGFIDKEHDPTGENKHWMQELRDYMIDKRIHHTFWCFNENSGDTGGLVYDDFGKWDEEKYEFVKPALWQTDGGAFIGLDHQIPLGQNGITVADYYSGQSTPRPTTAPTEPPVTTEATTPAVTTEATTAATTIATTAATEAPTTVTTPVTTKEVINDPATTPTEPQTAAPSGGNGDKSPGDANLDGKVNVADAVGVLQYIANKTKYPLEPQGLINADVDGTSGITGNDAITIQKIDAGLITF
;
A
#
# COMPACT_ATOMS: atom_id res chain seq x y z
N MET A 1 -28.80 82.07 -0.21
CA MET A 1 -27.62 81.81 0.64
C MET A 1 -27.81 80.43 1.25
N SER A 2 -26.84 79.58 0.95
CA SER A 2 -26.52 78.19 1.32
C SER A 2 -27.50 77.32 2.11
N ALA A 3 -27.84 76.19 1.48
CA ALA A 3 -28.28 74.94 2.07
C ALA A 3 -27.11 74.23 2.78
N VAL A 4 -27.39 73.57 3.90
CA VAL A 4 -26.44 72.74 4.64
C VAL A 4 -26.64 71.28 4.21
N ALA A 5 -25.58 70.69 3.67
CA ALA A 5 -25.51 69.30 3.24
C ALA A 5 -25.25 68.38 4.44
N ALA A 6 -26.06 67.31 4.56
CA ALA A 6 -25.77 66.18 5.44
C ALA A 6 -24.96 65.15 4.64
N ALA A 7 -23.71 64.91 5.05
CA ALA A 7 -22.87 63.86 4.52
C ALA A 7 -23.22 62.53 5.21
N VAL A 8 -23.63 61.54 4.43
CA VAL A 8 -23.77 60.14 4.85
C VAL A 8 -22.39 59.49 4.72
N MET A 9 -21.76 59.18 5.85
CA MET A 9 -20.58 58.32 5.91
C MET A 9 -21.04 56.86 5.80
N LEU A 10 -20.78 56.24 4.65
CA LEU A 10 -20.81 54.78 4.49
C LEU A 10 -19.59 54.21 5.22
N GLY A 11 -19.80 53.69 6.42
CA GLY A 11 -18.80 52.87 7.12
C GLY A 11 -18.67 51.52 6.42
N THR A 12 -17.52 51.25 5.83
CA THR A 12 -17.12 49.94 5.35
C THR A 12 -16.98 49.01 6.55
N PHE A 13 -17.88 48.04 6.70
CA PHE A 13 -17.67 46.91 7.60
C PHE A 13 -16.59 46.00 6.99
N SER A 14 -15.37 46.10 7.52
CA SER A 14 -14.36 45.06 7.33
C SER A 14 -14.82 43.84 8.13
N ILE A 15 -15.22 42.79 7.42
CA ILE A 15 -15.45 41.47 8.00
C ILE A 15 -14.06 40.94 8.33
N THR A 16 -13.62 41.12 9.57
CA THR A 16 -12.46 40.39 10.09
C THR A 16 -12.88 38.93 10.18
N SER A 17 -12.35 38.09 9.29
CA SER A 17 -12.41 36.64 9.42
C SER A 17 -11.82 36.26 10.77
N VAL A 18 -12.69 35.83 11.67
CA VAL A 18 -12.28 35.15 12.90
C VAL A 18 -11.54 33.89 12.44
N PRO A 19 -10.27 33.66 12.84
CA PRO A 19 -9.65 32.37 12.58
C PRO A 19 -10.53 31.30 13.22
N ALA A 20 -10.85 30.25 12.47
CA ALA A 20 -11.54 29.09 13.00
C ALA A 20 -10.79 28.63 14.25
N THR A 21 -11.41 28.78 15.41
CA THR A 21 -10.94 28.14 16.63
C THR A 21 -11.03 26.65 16.38
N ALA A 22 -9.90 25.95 16.58
CA ALA A 22 -9.85 24.50 16.60
C ALA A 22 -11.05 23.97 17.40
N GLU A 23 -11.99 23.31 16.72
CA GLU A 23 -12.95 22.47 17.40
C GLU A 23 -12.14 21.42 18.15
N ASP A 24 -12.42 21.25 19.45
CA ASP A 24 -11.83 20.19 20.26
C ASP A 24 -12.00 18.86 19.50
N LYS A 25 -10.90 18.32 18.96
CA LYS A 25 -10.92 17.06 18.20
C LYS A 25 -11.44 15.95 19.13
N PRO A 26 -12.55 15.27 18.80
CA PRO A 26 -12.99 14.08 19.52
C PRO A 26 -11.94 12.97 19.33
N GLY A 27 -11.27 12.54 20.41
CA GLY A 27 -10.10 11.64 20.42
C GLY A 27 -9.03 12.00 21.45
N ALA A 28 -9.13 13.17 22.07
CA ALA A 28 -8.11 13.79 22.91
C ALA A 28 -7.84 13.18 24.31
N ASN A 29 -7.99 11.86 24.50
CA ASN A 29 -7.62 11.25 25.80
C ASN A 29 -6.15 10.80 25.82
N GLY A 30 -5.53 10.52 24.67
CA GLY A 30 -4.11 10.17 24.56
C GLY A 30 -3.78 8.90 25.35
N ASP A 31 -4.73 7.97 25.46
CA ASP A 31 -4.64 6.78 26.28
C ASP A 31 -4.24 5.52 25.51
N ASP A 32 -4.15 5.60 24.18
CA ASP A 32 -3.82 4.46 23.32
C ASP A 32 -2.35 4.38 22.88
N TRP A 33 -1.49 5.25 23.44
CA TRP A 33 -0.05 5.19 23.17
C TRP A 33 0.56 3.86 23.64
N LEU A 34 1.46 3.34 22.82
CA LEU A 34 2.15 2.07 23.05
C LEU A 34 3.63 2.28 23.36
N HIS A 35 4.22 1.31 24.04
CA HIS A 35 5.66 1.27 24.29
C HIS A 35 6.14 -0.17 24.44
N VAL A 36 7.44 -0.36 24.36
CA VAL A 36 8.13 -1.65 24.56
C VAL A 36 8.53 -1.78 26.02
N ASN A 37 8.14 -2.88 26.64
CA ASN A 37 8.49 -3.21 28.02
C ASN A 37 9.85 -3.92 28.12
N GLU A 38 10.28 -4.25 29.34
CA GLU A 38 11.53 -4.97 29.61
C GLU A 38 11.56 -6.43 29.13
N ASN A 39 10.41 -6.99 28.72
CA ASN A 39 10.28 -8.34 28.17
C ASN A 39 10.36 -8.36 26.63
N ALA A 40 10.65 -7.21 26.00
CA ALA A 40 10.62 -7.01 24.56
C ALA A 40 9.22 -7.25 23.95
N GLU A 41 8.18 -6.84 24.66
CA GLU A 41 6.78 -6.88 24.20
C GLU A 41 6.28 -5.44 23.99
N VAL A 42 5.49 -5.21 22.94
CA VAL A 42 4.72 -3.97 22.81
C VAL A 42 3.52 -4.05 23.75
N VAL A 43 3.36 -3.03 24.60
CA VAL A 43 2.31 -2.94 25.62
C VAL A 43 1.56 -1.61 25.53
N ASP A 44 0.32 -1.62 26.02
CA ASP A 44 -0.48 -0.41 26.23
C ASP A 44 0.02 0.41 27.45
N LYS A 45 -0.64 1.54 27.74
CA LYS A 45 -0.33 2.40 28.90
C LYS A 45 -0.45 1.71 30.26
N ASP A 46 -1.23 0.63 30.37
CA ASP A 46 -1.48 -0.13 31.59
C ASP A 46 -0.49 -1.31 31.72
N GLY A 47 0.39 -1.50 30.73
CA GLY A 47 1.39 -2.56 30.68
C GLY A 47 0.84 -3.88 30.14
N ASN A 48 -0.34 -3.90 29.52
CA ASN A 48 -0.88 -5.11 28.94
C ASN A 48 -0.28 -5.35 27.53
N PRO A 49 0.17 -6.58 27.21
CA PRO A 49 0.70 -6.88 25.88
C PRO A 49 -0.35 -6.71 24.78
N VAL A 50 -0.02 -5.96 23.74
CA VAL A 50 -0.91 -5.83 22.57
C VAL A 50 -0.47 -6.74 21.44
N TRP A 51 -1.30 -6.88 20.41
CA TRP A 51 -0.91 -7.52 19.16
C TRP A 51 -1.45 -6.72 17.98
N MET A 52 -0.59 -5.89 17.39
CA MET A 52 -0.85 -5.20 16.13
C MET A 52 -0.91 -6.20 14.97
N THR A 53 -2.10 -6.36 14.39
CA THR A 53 -2.39 -7.25 13.27
C THR A 53 -3.15 -6.45 12.21
N GLY A 54 -2.42 -6.00 11.20
CA GLY A 54 -2.89 -4.97 10.28
C GLY A 54 -2.76 -5.32 8.81
N VAL A 55 -3.00 -4.32 7.97
CA VAL A 55 -2.96 -4.41 6.51
C VAL A 55 -2.36 -3.14 5.92
N ASN A 56 -1.68 -3.28 4.78
CA ASN A 56 -1.16 -2.15 4.01
C ASN A 56 -2.23 -1.64 3.04
N TRP A 57 -2.44 -0.32 2.98
CA TRP A 57 -3.24 0.32 1.92
C TRP A 57 -2.43 1.43 1.27
N PHE A 58 -1.92 1.18 0.06
CA PHE A 58 -1.08 2.15 -0.65
C PHE A 58 -1.89 3.07 -1.57
N GLY A 59 -1.26 4.17 -2.00
CA GLY A 59 -1.79 5.11 -2.99
C GLY A 59 -1.18 6.51 -2.90
N TYR A 60 -0.97 7.01 -1.68
CA TYR A 60 -0.34 8.31 -1.44
C TYR A 60 1.11 8.38 -1.95
N ASN A 61 1.90 7.32 -1.73
CA ASN A 61 3.26 7.17 -2.28
C ASN A 61 3.30 7.07 -3.82
N ALA A 62 2.25 6.51 -4.44
CA ALA A 62 2.23 6.14 -5.86
C ALA A 62 1.86 7.29 -6.81
N GLY A 63 1.59 8.49 -6.29
CA GLY A 63 1.29 9.67 -7.10
C GLY A 63 -0.18 9.88 -7.41
N ARG A 64 -1.11 9.27 -6.67
CA ARG A 64 -2.55 9.59 -6.75
C ARG A 64 -3.00 10.56 -5.68
N GLN A 65 -2.18 10.79 -4.66
CA GLN A 65 -2.45 11.68 -3.51
C GLN A 65 -3.71 11.33 -2.70
N VAL A 66 -4.22 10.12 -2.89
CA VAL A 66 -5.31 9.49 -2.14
C VAL A 66 -5.05 7.99 -2.19
N PHE A 67 -5.70 7.22 -1.32
CA PHE A 67 -5.69 5.78 -1.40
C PHE A 67 -6.17 5.26 -2.77
N ASP A 68 -5.53 4.19 -3.25
CA ASP A 68 -6.00 3.50 -4.44
C ASP A 68 -7.36 2.84 -4.19
N GLY A 69 -8.20 2.77 -5.23
CA GLY A 69 -9.57 2.24 -5.17
C GLY A 69 -10.65 3.30 -4.93
N VAL A 70 -10.29 4.51 -4.49
CA VAL A 70 -11.25 5.61 -4.23
C VAL A 70 -11.89 6.15 -5.53
N TRP A 71 -11.33 5.81 -6.69
CA TRP A 71 -11.97 6.02 -7.99
C TRP A 71 -13.17 5.08 -8.24
N SER A 72 -13.33 4.02 -7.45
CA SER A 72 -14.37 3.01 -7.65
C SER A 72 -15.29 2.83 -6.44
N LYS A 73 -14.75 2.92 -5.23
CA LYS A 73 -15.48 2.67 -4.00
C LYS A 73 -15.37 3.81 -3.02
N ASN A 74 -16.33 3.87 -2.11
CA ASN A 74 -16.34 4.84 -1.04
C ASN A 74 -15.22 4.58 -0.03
N MET A 75 -14.37 5.59 0.24
CA MET A 75 -13.20 5.47 1.11
C MET A 75 -13.57 5.13 2.56
N HIS A 76 -14.59 5.80 3.12
CA HIS A 76 -15.06 5.51 4.47
C HIS A 76 -15.61 4.08 4.58
N SER A 77 -16.40 3.64 3.60
CA SER A 77 -16.90 2.27 3.53
C SER A 77 -15.78 1.23 3.48
N MET A 78 -14.70 1.49 2.73
CA MET A 78 -13.53 0.59 2.70
C MET A 78 -12.81 0.54 4.05
N LEU A 79 -12.63 1.68 4.74
CA LEU A 79 -12.06 1.70 6.10
C LEU A 79 -12.92 0.93 7.10
N ASN A 80 -14.26 1.11 7.04
CA ASN A 80 -15.20 0.35 7.86
C ASN A 80 -15.04 -1.16 7.62
N GLN A 81 -14.94 -1.56 6.35
CA GLN A 81 -14.76 -2.96 5.99
C GLN A 81 -13.44 -3.52 6.52
N ILE A 82 -12.32 -2.79 6.39
CA ILE A 82 -11.03 -3.24 6.93
C ILE A 82 -11.13 -3.51 8.44
N ALA A 83 -11.73 -2.60 9.21
CA ALA A 83 -11.94 -2.79 10.64
C ALA A 83 -12.92 -3.94 10.94
N ASP A 84 -14.01 -4.07 10.18
CA ASP A 84 -15.01 -5.14 10.32
C ASP A 84 -14.42 -6.53 10.02
N HIS A 85 -13.33 -6.59 9.26
CA HIS A 85 -12.53 -7.81 8.99
C HIS A 85 -11.42 -8.05 10.02
N GLY A 86 -11.34 -7.24 11.09
CA GLY A 86 -10.49 -7.50 12.25
C GLY A 86 -9.06 -6.96 12.16
N PHE A 87 -8.75 -6.16 11.16
CA PHE A 87 -7.47 -5.47 11.09
C PHE A 87 -7.47 -4.26 12.02
N ASN A 88 -6.59 -4.25 13.02
CA ASN A 88 -6.54 -3.20 14.05
C ASN A 88 -5.50 -2.10 13.78
N LEU A 89 -4.68 -2.29 12.73
CA LEU A 89 -3.65 -1.37 12.27
C LEU A 89 -3.71 -1.21 10.75
N LEU A 90 -3.62 0.03 10.27
CA LEU A 90 -3.47 0.37 8.86
C LEU A 90 -2.05 0.92 8.62
N ARG A 91 -1.20 0.20 7.88
CA ARG A 91 0.09 0.71 7.38
C ARG A 91 -0.17 1.50 6.10
N VAL A 92 0.23 2.77 6.08
CA VAL A 92 -0.04 3.69 4.97
C VAL A 92 1.26 4.16 4.33
N PRO A 93 1.62 3.61 3.17
CA PRO A 93 2.72 4.10 2.34
C PRO A 93 2.53 5.55 1.89
N MET A 94 3.49 6.40 2.28
CA MET A 94 3.60 7.82 1.94
C MET A 94 4.98 8.14 1.37
N SER A 95 5.23 9.40 1.02
CA SER A 95 6.54 9.85 0.56
C SER A 95 7.00 11.10 1.31
N THR A 96 8.31 11.36 1.33
CA THR A 96 8.85 12.64 1.84
C THR A 96 8.21 13.83 1.11
N GLN A 97 8.08 13.70 -0.21
CA GLN A 97 7.46 14.72 -1.06
C GLN A 97 6.04 15.09 -0.63
N ILE A 98 5.15 14.11 -0.38
CA ILE A 98 3.75 14.43 -0.06
C ILE A 98 3.63 15.07 1.33
N LEU A 99 4.45 14.64 2.30
CA LEU A 99 4.50 15.26 3.62
C LEU A 99 4.97 16.72 3.55
N LEU A 100 6.03 17.00 2.78
CA LEU A 100 6.48 18.39 2.56
C LEU A 100 5.50 19.22 1.73
N GLN A 101 4.76 18.60 0.80
CA GLN A 101 3.66 19.25 0.09
C GLN A 101 2.61 19.73 1.10
N TRP A 102 2.13 18.83 1.97
CA TRP A 102 1.12 19.15 2.98
C TRP A 102 1.60 20.20 3.98
N LYS A 103 2.84 20.05 4.49
CA LYS A 103 3.48 21.04 5.37
C LYS A 103 3.44 22.45 4.78
N ASN A 104 3.72 22.57 3.49
CA ASN A 104 3.83 23.86 2.82
C ASN A 104 2.51 24.33 2.19
N HIS A 105 1.41 23.58 2.37
CA HIS A 105 0.15 23.78 1.64
C HIS A 105 0.39 23.89 0.12
N GLY A 106 1.31 23.08 -0.39
CA GLY A 106 1.62 22.99 -1.81
C GLY A 106 0.42 22.43 -2.58
N PRO A 107 0.27 22.78 -3.87
CA PRO A 107 -0.83 22.29 -4.68
C PRO A 107 -0.81 20.76 -4.79
N ASP A 108 -1.99 20.17 -4.96
CA ASP A 108 -2.16 18.76 -5.31
C ASP A 108 -1.76 18.53 -6.77
N SER A 109 -0.46 18.67 -7.03
CA SER A 109 0.18 18.49 -8.33
C SER A 109 1.55 17.88 -8.05
N GLY A 110 1.63 16.56 -7.97
CA GLY A 110 2.80 15.91 -7.39
C GLY A 110 2.94 14.43 -7.73
N GLY A 111 3.88 14.18 -8.64
CA GLY A 111 4.34 12.93 -9.24
C GLY A 111 4.96 13.34 -10.59
N GLY A 112 6.15 12.87 -10.95
CA GLY A 112 6.88 13.37 -12.13
C GLY A 112 6.06 13.41 -13.44
N VAL A 113 6.36 14.42 -14.28
CA VAL A 113 5.88 14.71 -15.65
C VAL A 113 4.46 14.23 -16.04
N GLY A 114 3.52 15.17 -16.07
CA GLY A 114 2.13 14.99 -16.55
C GLY A 114 1.14 15.17 -15.40
N GLU A 115 0.12 16.01 -15.56
CA GLU A 115 -0.86 16.38 -14.52
C GLU A 115 -1.30 15.18 -13.66
N VAL A 116 -0.78 15.09 -12.45
CA VAL A 116 -1.29 14.17 -11.44
C VAL A 116 -2.69 14.64 -11.07
N THR A 117 -3.69 13.85 -11.44
CA THR A 117 -5.08 14.07 -11.06
C THR A 117 -5.41 13.11 -9.93
N MET A 118 -5.79 13.63 -8.76
CA MET A 118 -6.36 12.80 -7.69
C MET A 118 -7.48 11.92 -8.25
N MET A 119 -7.34 10.60 -8.10
CA MET A 119 -8.27 9.62 -8.66
C MET A 119 -9.40 9.34 -7.67
N VAL A 120 -10.39 10.22 -7.63
CA VAL A 120 -11.58 10.12 -6.77
C VAL A 120 -12.84 10.09 -7.64
N ASN A 121 -13.76 9.18 -7.36
CA ASN A 121 -15.11 9.24 -7.93
C ASN A 121 -16.04 10.02 -7.00
N PRO A 122 -16.46 11.24 -7.37
CA PRO A 122 -17.25 12.13 -6.50
C PRO A 122 -18.72 11.67 -6.33
N TYR A 123 -19.20 10.72 -7.12
CA TYR A 123 -20.53 10.13 -6.92
C TYR A 123 -20.51 9.05 -5.85
N GLU A 124 -19.42 8.28 -5.78
CA GLU A 124 -19.18 7.27 -4.74
C GLU A 124 -18.66 7.91 -3.45
N ASN A 125 -17.95 9.04 -3.57
CA ASN A 125 -17.31 9.77 -2.48
C ASN A 125 -17.73 11.25 -2.45
N PRO A 126 -19.04 11.57 -2.35
CA PRO A 126 -19.51 12.96 -2.33
C PRO A 126 -18.89 13.78 -1.20
N GLU A 127 -18.61 13.16 -0.06
CA GLU A 127 -18.00 13.79 1.11
C GLU A 127 -16.55 14.24 0.89
N LEU A 128 -15.85 13.70 -0.11
CA LEU A 128 -14.49 14.09 -0.46
C LEU A 128 -14.44 15.33 -1.38
N THR A 129 -15.60 15.88 -1.71
CA THR A 129 -15.72 17.11 -2.53
C THR A 129 -15.99 18.36 -1.68
N VAL A 130 -15.64 19.51 -2.21
CA VAL A 130 -16.12 20.80 -1.74
C VAL A 130 -17.60 20.92 -2.14
N GLY A 131 -18.50 20.85 -1.14
CA GLY A 131 -19.95 20.99 -1.35
C GLY A 131 -20.75 19.68 -1.27
N GLY A 132 -20.10 18.53 -1.08
CA GLY A 132 -20.80 17.27 -0.78
C GLY A 132 -21.40 16.57 -1.99
N GLY A 133 -20.79 16.70 -3.17
CA GLY A 133 -21.12 15.93 -4.35
C GLY A 133 -20.80 16.67 -5.64
N VAL A 134 -21.45 16.22 -6.72
CA VAL A 134 -21.38 16.84 -8.04
C VAL A 134 -22.54 17.83 -8.21
N ASP A 135 -22.28 19.00 -8.77
CA ASP A 135 -23.30 20.01 -9.02
C ASP A 135 -24.26 19.63 -10.16
N GLY A 136 -25.31 20.43 -10.35
CA GLY A 136 -26.31 20.20 -11.42
C GLY A 136 -25.76 20.30 -12.85
N ALA A 137 -24.51 20.75 -13.04
CA ALA A 137 -23.81 20.81 -14.32
C ALA A 137 -22.76 19.69 -14.46
N GLY A 138 -22.67 18.76 -13.51
CA GLY A 138 -21.69 17.68 -13.54
C GLY A 138 -20.28 18.10 -13.10
N GLN A 139 -20.12 19.27 -12.49
CA GLN A 139 -18.84 19.79 -12.00
C GLN A 139 -18.68 19.51 -10.50
N TYR A 140 -17.43 19.34 -10.07
CA TYR A 140 -17.06 19.15 -8.68
C TYR A 140 -15.66 19.69 -8.44
N GLU A 141 -15.37 19.98 -7.18
CA GLU A 141 -14.04 20.34 -6.70
C GLU A 141 -13.70 19.36 -5.58
N LEU A 142 -12.51 18.74 -5.62
CA LEU A 142 -12.07 17.86 -4.54
C LEU A 142 -11.55 18.68 -3.37
N LYS A 143 -11.70 18.15 -2.15
CA LYS A 143 -10.97 18.66 -0.98
C LYS A 143 -9.47 18.47 -1.20
N TYR A 144 -8.67 19.30 -0.53
CA TYR A 144 -7.23 19.16 -0.55
C TYR A 144 -6.81 17.77 -0.05
N SER A 145 -5.80 17.15 -0.65
CA SER A 145 -5.38 15.78 -0.31
C SER A 145 -5.08 15.60 1.20
N PHE A 146 -4.53 16.62 1.86
CA PHE A 146 -4.32 16.57 3.31
C PHE A 146 -5.63 16.62 4.11
N ASP A 147 -6.65 17.34 3.63
CA ASP A 147 -7.97 17.32 4.27
C ASP A 147 -8.61 15.94 4.13
N ILE A 148 -8.48 15.31 2.95
CA ILE A 148 -8.93 13.93 2.70
C ILE A 148 -8.18 12.94 3.59
N TRP A 149 -6.87 13.10 3.75
CA TRP A 149 -6.07 12.30 4.69
C TRP A 149 -6.57 12.45 6.13
N ASN A 150 -6.82 13.67 6.60
CA ASN A 150 -7.36 13.89 7.94
C ASN A 150 -8.76 13.26 8.12
N MET A 151 -9.60 13.25 7.09
CA MET A 151 -10.86 12.50 7.11
C MET A 151 -10.62 10.99 7.25
N ALA A 152 -9.60 10.42 6.59
CA ALA A 152 -9.24 9.01 6.78
C ALA A 152 -8.77 8.71 8.21
N VAL A 153 -7.97 9.61 8.82
CA VAL A 153 -7.56 9.50 10.23
C VAL A 153 -8.79 9.51 11.15
N ASP A 154 -9.74 10.42 10.90
CA ASP A 154 -10.98 10.49 11.67
C ASP A 154 -11.82 9.22 11.54
N TRP A 155 -11.96 8.67 10.33
CA TRP A 155 -12.69 7.43 10.11
C TRP A 155 -11.99 6.19 10.67
N CYS A 156 -10.66 6.16 10.72
CA CYS A 156 -9.96 5.10 11.45
C CYS A 156 -10.29 5.17 12.96
N ARG A 157 -10.29 6.39 13.53
CA ARG A 157 -10.67 6.62 14.93
C ARG A 157 -12.10 6.19 15.22
N GLU A 158 -13.05 6.54 14.36
CA GLU A 158 -14.46 6.13 14.48
C GLU A 158 -14.67 4.60 14.53
N ASN A 159 -13.70 3.85 14.00
CA ASN A 159 -13.71 2.39 13.94
C ASN A 159 -12.74 1.74 14.93
N GLY A 160 -12.08 2.48 15.82
CA GLY A 160 -11.08 1.94 16.76
C GLY A 160 -9.85 1.34 16.08
N MET A 161 -9.60 1.68 14.80
CA MET A 161 -8.45 1.24 14.03
C MET A 161 -7.33 2.27 14.13
N LYS A 162 -6.10 1.80 14.36
CA LYS A 162 -4.92 2.66 14.47
C LYS A 162 -4.16 2.73 13.14
N ILE A 163 -3.28 3.73 13.02
CA ILE A 163 -2.52 4.02 11.81
C ILE A 163 -1.03 3.97 12.12
N MET A 164 -0.29 3.41 11.17
CA MET A 164 1.15 3.54 11.03
C MET A 164 1.46 4.18 9.68
N VAL A 165 2.11 5.34 9.67
CA VAL A 165 2.59 5.93 8.42
C VAL A 165 3.94 5.34 8.06
N ASP A 166 4.12 5.02 6.79
CA ASP A 166 5.37 4.47 6.25
C ASP A 166 5.96 5.44 5.23
N ILE A 167 7.21 5.88 5.44
CA ILE A 167 7.92 6.67 4.43
C ILE A 167 8.44 5.75 3.32
N HIS A 168 7.55 5.49 2.37
CA HIS A 168 7.75 4.48 1.34
C HIS A 168 8.74 4.91 0.24
N SER A 169 8.92 6.21 0.05
CA SER A 169 9.89 6.78 -0.88
C SER A 169 10.20 8.25 -0.58
N ALA A 170 11.30 8.75 -1.14
CA ALA A 170 11.60 10.18 -1.08
C ALA A 170 10.69 10.96 -2.05
N THR A 171 10.85 10.72 -3.36
CA THR A 171 9.94 11.21 -4.40
C THR A 171 8.65 10.38 -4.48
N THR A 172 7.51 11.04 -4.62
CA THR A 172 6.22 10.40 -4.94
C THR A 172 6.26 9.83 -6.35
N ALA A 173 6.19 8.50 -6.47
CA ALA A 173 6.14 7.79 -7.74
C ALA A 173 5.64 6.36 -7.53
N ALA A 174 4.95 5.79 -8.53
CA ALA A 174 4.53 4.39 -8.49
C ALA A 174 5.70 3.41 -8.24
N MET A 175 6.88 3.71 -8.80
CA MET A 175 8.11 2.94 -8.60
C MET A 175 9.07 3.59 -7.59
N GLY A 176 8.57 4.48 -6.72
CA GLY A 176 9.40 5.20 -5.75
C GLY A 176 10.10 4.27 -4.76
N HIS A 177 9.48 3.12 -4.44
CA HIS A 177 10.03 2.09 -3.55
C HIS A 177 11.33 1.48 -4.08
N GLN A 178 11.62 1.56 -5.39
CA GLN A 178 12.87 1.06 -5.98
C GLN A 178 14.10 1.91 -5.62
N LYS A 179 13.93 2.99 -4.85
CA LYS A 179 15.04 3.79 -4.37
C LYS A 179 15.61 3.19 -3.09
N PRO A 180 16.91 2.83 -3.07
CA PRO A 180 17.53 2.11 -1.96
C PRO A 180 17.66 2.93 -0.68
N LEU A 181 17.65 4.26 -0.78
CA LEU A 181 17.95 5.19 0.31
C LEU A 181 16.75 6.09 0.63
N TRP A 182 16.77 6.71 1.80
CA TRP A 182 15.73 7.65 2.29
C TRP A 182 15.79 9.04 1.65
N TYR A 183 16.65 9.21 0.63
CA TYR A 183 16.83 10.42 -0.13
C TYR A 183 17.07 10.07 -1.61
N ASP A 184 16.91 11.05 -2.49
CA ASP A 184 17.23 10.95 -3.91
C ASP A 184 17.70 12.31 -4.46
N ASN A 185 17.73 12.46 -5.79
CA ASN A 185 18.17 13.71 -6.43
C ASN A 185 17.19 14.88 -6.25
N ASN A 186 15.95 14.64 -5.81
CA ASN A 186 14.92 15.65 -5.61
C ASN A 186 14.77 16.04 -4.13
N PHE A 187 14.97 15.09 -3.22
CA PHE A 187 14.83 15.29 -1.78
C PHE A 187 16.05 14.75 -1.04
N SER A 188 16.63 15.60 -0.19
CA SER A 188 17.78 15.28 0.65
C SER A 188 17.39 14.55 1.93
N GLU A 189 18.38 14.07 2.69
CA GLU A 189 18.13 13.57 4.05
C GLU A 189 17.54 14.65 4.97
N ASP A 190 17.95 15.91 4.81
CA ASP A 190 17.39 17.02 5.60
C ASP A 190 15.90 17.24 5.30
N ASP A 191 15.49 17.08 4.04
CA ASP A 191 14.08 17.13 3.62
C ASP A 191 13.28 15.98 4.25
N TRP A 192 13.85 14.77 4.29
CA TRP A 192 13.26 13.61 4.95
C TRP A 192 13.09 13.84 6.46
N LEU A 193 14.12 14.36 7.14
CA LEU A 193 14.04 14.69 8.57
C LEU A 193 13.00 15.80 8.82
N GLU A 194 12.95 16.84 7.99
CA GLU A 194 11.96 17.91 8.09
C GLU A 194 10.51 17.39 7.93
N ALA A 195 10.29 16.46 7.01
CA ALA A 195 9.01 15.80 6.81
C ALA A 195 8.58 14.99 8.05
N LEU A 196 9.50 14.20 8.61
CA LEU A 196 9.27 13.41 9.82
C LEU A 196 8.93 14.32 11.01
N GLU A 197 9.72 15.36 11.26
CA GLU A 197 9.49 16.30 12.36
C GLU A 197 8.12 16.97 12.25
N TRP A 198 7.76 17.47 11.07
CA TRP A 198 6.48 18.14 10.87
C TRP A 198 5.30 17.19 11.08
N PHE A 199 5.35 15.99 10.50
CA PHE A 199 4.26 15.04 10.62
C PHE A 199 4.05 14.62 12.07
N CYS A 200 5.14 14.32 12.78
CA CYS A 200 5.09 13.93 14.19
C CYS A 200 4.60 15.07 15.10
N ASP A 201 4.99 16.33 14.83
CA ASP A 201 4.49 17.48 15.59
C ASP A 201 2.99 17.72 15.36
N TYR A 202 2.52 17.57 14.12
CA TYR A 202 1.11 17.79 13.77
C TYR A 202 0.17 16.78 14.43
N TYR A 203 0.59 15.51 14.54
CA TYR A 203 -0.22 14.41 15.09
C TYR A 203 0.13 14.00 16.53
N LYS A 204 0.99 14.74 17.25
CA LYS A 204 1.46 14.35 18.60
C LYS A 204 0.37 14.19 19.66
N ASP A 205 -0.78 14.81 19.46
CA ASP A 205 -1.94 14.77 20.37
C ASP A 205 -3.06 13.84 19.84
N ASP A 206 -2.78 13.04 18.82
CA ASP A 206 -3.74 12.17 18.13
C ASP A 206 -3.24 10.71 18.11
N ASP A 207 -3.66 9.93 19.10
CA ASP A 207 -3.28 8.52 19.29
C ASP A 207 -4.02 7.56 18.34
N THR A 208 -4.68 8.07 17.29
CA THR A 208 -5.01 7.26 16.12
C THR A 208 -3.74 6.90 15.35
N ILE A 209 -2.75 7.79 15.29
CA ILE A 209 -1.45 7.52 14.65
C ILE A 209 -0.45 7.13 15.72
N ILE A 210 -0.20 5.83 15.85
CA ILE A 210 0.58 5.27 16.96
C ILE A 210 2.03 4.94 16.58
N ALA A 211 2.34 4.92 15.28
CA ALA A 211 3.64 4.52 14.78
C ALA A 211 4.04 5.23 13.49
N ILE A 212 5.35 5.32 13.26
CA ILE A 212 5.92 5.69 11.98
C ILE A 212 7.02 4.70 11.57
N ASP A 213 6.97 4.25 10.33
CA ASP A 213 8.03 3.51 9.66
C ASP A 213 8.93 4.48 8.91
N LEU A 214 10.20 4.51 9.31
CA LEU A 214 11.13 5.57 8.97
C LEU A 214 11.48 5.58 7.48
N LYS A 215 11.59 4.39 6.86
CA LYS A 215 11.81 4.22 5.43
C LYS A 215 11.48 2.79 5.02
N ASN A 216 10.60 2.63 4.05
CA ASN A 216 10.32 1.34 3.43
C ASN A 216 11.56 0.78 2.75
N GLU A 217 11.97 -0.42 3.12
CA GLU A 217 12.93 -1.26 2.43
C GLU A 217 14.24 -0.54 2.07
N PRO A 218 15.09 -0.15 3.02
CA PRO A 218 16.48 0.18 2.69
C PRO A 218 17.13 -1.03 1.99
N HIS A 219 17.77 -0.83 0.84
CA HIS A 219 18.27 -1.94 0.01
C HIS A 219 19.42 -1.52 -0.90
N GLY A 220 19.73 -2.33 -1.92
CA GLY A 220 20.75 -2.11 -2.92
C GLY A 220 21.99 -2.96 -2.67
N LYS A 221 22.80 -3.14 -3.73
CA LYS A 221 24.05 -3.90 -3.68
C LYS A 221 25.27 -3.01 -3.89
N PRO A 222 26.42 -3.32 -3.27
CA PRO A 222 27.64 -2.52 -3.44
C PRO A 222 28.04 -2.29 -4.91
N GLU A 223 27.87 -3.29 -5.78
CA GLU A 223 28.20 -3.21 -7.21
C GLU A 223 27.22 -2.34 -8.04
N GLU A 224 26.04 -2.02 -7.52
CA GLU A 224 25.01 -1.20 -8.19
C GLU A 224 25.22 0.31 -7.93
N GLY A 225 26.08 0.67 -6.97
CA GLY A 225 26.52 2.03 -6.68
C GLY A 225 25.73 2.75 -5.59
N GLU A 226 24.40 2.61 -5.56
CA GLU A 226 23.54 3.11 -4.48
C GLU A 226 23.03 1.92 -3.64
N PHE A 227 23.38 1.88 -2.35
CA PHE A 227 22.96 0.82 -1.45
C PHE A 227 22.95 1.28 0.00
N ALA A 228 22.03 0.75 0.81
CA ALA A 228 21.99 0.94 2.25
C ALA A 228 22.94 -0.02 2.96
N LYS A 229 23.68 0.48 3.96
CA LYS A 229 24.55 -0.34 4.82
C LYS A 229 24.22 -0.18 6.31
N TRP A 230 24.82 -1.02 7.15
CA TRP A 230 24.58 -1.03 8.59
C TRP A 230 25.85 -1.30 9.40
N ASP A 231 26.46 -0.25 9.95
CA ASP A 231 27.61 -0.32 10.87
C ASP A 231 27.65 0.94 11.77
N ASP A 232 28.73 1.14 12.56
CA ASP A 232 28.88 2.32 13.43
C ASP A 232 29.47 3.57 12.74
N SER A 233 29.60 3.58 11.41
CA SER A 233 30.03 4.78 10.67
C SER A 233 28.92 5.83 10.59
N ASN A 234 29.26 7.03 10.11
CA ASN A 234 28.29 8.07 9.77
C ASN A 234 28.23 8.31 8.25
N ASP A 235 28.50 7.28 7.46
CA ASP A 235 28.45 7.39 6.00
C ASP A 235 27.03 7.73 5.56
N HIS A 236 26.91 8.49 4.46
CA HIS A 236 25.62 8.99 3.97
C HIS A 236 24.62 7.88 3.62
N ASN A 237 25.10 6.66 3.31
CA ASN A 237 24.26 5.51 3.01
C ASN A 237 24.11 4.53 4.19
N ASN A 238 24.55 4.90 5.40
CA ASN A 238 24.39 4.07 6.59
C ASN A 238 22.99 4.23 7.19
N TRP A 239 22.18 3.19 7.03
CA TRP A 239 20.79 3.16 7.49
C TRP A 239 20.68 3.20 9.01
N LYS A 240 21.54 2.51 9.77
CA LYS A 240 21.53 2.58 11.24
C LYS A 240 21.66 4.03 11.72
N ALA A 241 22.65 4.74 11.21
CA ALA A 241 22.91 6.12 11.61
C ALA A 241 21.77 7.05 11.18
N ALA A 242 21.18 6.83 10.01
CA ALA A 242 20.02 7.60 9.54
C ALA A 242 18.75 7.29 10.35
N ALA A 243 18.51 6.04 10.71
CA ALA A 243 17.40 5.63 11.56
C ALA A 243 17.52 6.26 12.96
N GLU A 244 18.73 6.36 13.53
CA GLU A 244 18.94 7.11 14.78
C GLU A 244 18.56 8.59 14.65
N ARG A 245 18.92 9.23 13.52
CA ARG A 245 18.56 10.64 13.25
C ARG A 245 17.05 10.81 13.03
N GLY A 246 16.45 9.96 12.21
CA GLY A 246 15.01 9.95 11.92
C GLY A 246 14.17 9.67 13.16
N ALA A 247 14.56 8.67 13.96
CA ALA A 247 13.90 8.37 15.24
C ALA A 247 13.95 9.58 16.18
N MET A 248 15.10 10.26 16.29
CA MET A 248 15.22 11.46 17.12
C MET A 248 14.41 12.65 16.56
N ALA A 249 14.34 12.82 15.24
CA ALA A 249 13.47 13.80 14.60
C ALA A 249 11.99 13.59 15.00
N CYS A 250 11.51 12.34 14.96
CA CYS A 250 10.15 12.00 15.40
C CYS A 250 9.94 12.21 16.91
N LEU A 251 10.80 11.59 17.74
CA LEU A 251 10.61 11.46 19.20
C LEU A 251 10.89 12.75 19.98
N ASN A 252 11.57 13.72 19.37
CA ASN A 252 11.69 15.07 19.92
C ASN A 252 10.37 15.84 19.81
N GLN A 253 9.51 15.51 18.84
CA GLN A 253 8.20 16.14 18.64
C GLN A 253 7.08 15.35 19.32
N ASN A 254 7.06 14.02 19.13
CA ASN A 254 6.12 13.10 19.78
C ASN A 254 6.87 11.98 20.51
N PRO A 255 7.09 12.07 21.84
CA PRO A 255 7.83 11.07 22.60
C PRO A 255 7.07 9.75 22.82
N ASN A 256 5.78 9.69 22.47
CA ASN A 256 4.92 8.52 22.67
C ASN A 256 4.78 7.64 21.41
N LEU A 257 5.29 8.10 20.27
CA LEU A 257 5.19 7.39 18.99
C LEU A 257 6.09 6.15 19.01
N LEU A 258 5.62 5.02 18.45
CA LEU A 258 6.51 3.90 18.11
C LEU A 258 7.27 4.21 16.82
N ILE A 259 8.54 3.84 16.79
CA ILE A 259 9.42 4.00 15.63
C ILE A 259 9.74 2.62 15.08
N MET A 260 9.28 2.36 13.86
CA MET A 260 9.63 1.16 13.12
C MET A 260 10.94 1.36 12.37
N ILE A 261 11.82 0.36 12.46
CA ILE A 261 13.12 0.37 11.79
C ILE A 261 13.25 -0.93 11.01
N GLU A 262 13.12 -0.85 9.69
CA GLU A 262 13.37 -1.97 8.81
C GLU A 262 14.88 -2.31 8.73
N GLY A 263 15.20 -3.44 8.10
CA GLY A 263 16.56 -3.88 7.81
C GLY A 263 17.15 -3.29 6.53
N ILE A 264 18.23 -3.90 6.03
CA ILE A 264 18.82 -3.61 4.72
C ILE A 264 18.68 -4.83 3.78
N GLU A 265 19.27 -4.81 2.58
CA GLU A 265 19.33 -6.00 1.71
C GLU A 265 20.57 -6.86 1.98
N CYS A 266 21.76 -6.26 1.91
CA CYS A 266 23.05 -6.97 1.93
C CYS A 266 23.80 -6.74 3.25
N TYR A 267 24.33 -7.80 3.86
CA TYR A 267 25.22 -7.69 5.03
C TYR A 267 26.52 -8.51 4.81
N PRO A 268 27.72 -7.91 4.91
CA PRO A 268 28.97 -8.63 4.70
C PRO A 268 29.22 -9.72 5.73
N ASP A 269 29.73 -10.87 5.27
CA ASP A 269 30.35 -11.87 6.14
C ASP A 269 31.78 -11.41 6.51
N PHE A 270 31.86 -10.61 7.58
CA PHE A 270 33.12 -10.12 8.10
C PHE A 270 34.05 -11.26 8.56
N GLU A 271 33.51 -12.42 8.98
CA GLU A 271 34.31 -13.59 9.37
C GLU A 271 34.96 -14.26 8.16
N ALA A 272 34.28 -14.26 7.02
CA ALA A 272 34.83 -14.69 5.72
C ALA A 272 35.73 -13.63 5.04
N GLY A 273 35.95 -12.49 5.71
CA GLY A 273 36.81 -11.40 5.24
C GLY A 273 36.16 -10.51 4.17
N ALA A 274 34.82 -10.48 4.09
CA ALA A 274 34.10 -9.50 3.28
C ALA A 274 34.01 -8.13 3.99
N ASP A 275 33.68 -7.12 3.21
CA ASP A 275 33.38 -5.76 3.65
C ASP A 275 32.31 -5.13 2.75
N TRP A 276 31.96 -3.87 3.03
CA TRP A 276 30.96 -3.12 2.25
C TRP A 276 31.36 -2.80 0.81
N THR A 277 32.56 -3.19 0.35
CA THR A 277 33.00 -3.09 -1.04
C THR A 277 32.97 -4.43 -1.77
N THR A 278 32.70 -5.52 -1.03
CA THR A 278 32.60 -6.87 -1.59
C THR A 278 31.30 -6.99 -2.37
N PRO A 279 31.34 -7.39 -3.66
CA PRO A 279 30.13 -7.52 -4.46
C PRO A 279 29.25 -8.66 -3.94
N ALA A 280 27.92 -8.48 -4.00
CA ALA A 280 26.98 -9.54 -3.64
C ALA A 280 27.05 -10.72 -4.62
N VAL A 281 27.36 -10.44 -5.89
CA VAL A 281 27.66 -11.44 -6.91
C VAL A 281 29.12 -11.36 -7.36
N ASP A 282 29.93 -12.37 -7.01
CA ASP A 282 31.28 -12.51 -7.54
C ASP A 282 31.27 -13.30 -8.86
N TYR A 283 31.22 -12.58 -9.98
CA TYR A 283 31.27 -13.17 -11.32
C TYR A 283 32.60 -13.89 -11.63
N ALA A 284 33.68 -13.61 -10.90
CA ALA A 284 34.96 -14.28 -11.10
C ALA A 284 35.06 -15.62 -10.37
N HIS A 285 34.26 -15.82 -9.30
CA HIS A 285 34.23 -17.03 -8.48
C HIS A 285 32.79 -17.53 -8.25
N TYR A 286 32.01 -17.63 -9.33
CA TYR A 286 30.59 -17.98 -9.25
C TYR A 286 30.29 -19.35 -8.59
N ASP A 287 31.27 -20.25 -8.57
CA ASP A 287 31.18 -21.57 -7.93
C ASP A 287 31.42 -21.54 -6.40
N GLU A 288 31.85 -20.39 -5.85
CA GLU A 288 32.08 -20.21 -4.40
C GLU A 288 30.84 -19.64 -3.71
N PRO A 289 30.61 -19.94 -2.41
CA PRO A 289 29.55 -19.30 -1.64
C PRO A 289 29.73 -17.78 -1.61
N SER A 290 28.62 -17.03 -1.76
CA SER A 290 28.66 -15.58 -1.59
C SER A 290 29.13 -15.24 -0.18
N LYS A 291 29.99 -14.21 -0.08
CA LYS A 291 30.43 -13.65 1.20
C LYS A 291 29.55 -12.50 1.66
N ILE A 292 28.41 -12.29 1.00
CA ILE A 292 27.37 -11.36 1.39
C ILE A 292 26.16 -12.18 1.81
N PHE A 293 25.67 -11.94 3.02
CA PHE A 293 24.37 -12.41 3.46
C PHE A 293 23.31 -11.52 2.82
N GLY A 294 22.70 -11.98 1.74
CA GLY A 294 21.53 -11.34 1.12
C GLY A 294 20.24 -11.68 1.87
N ALA A 295 19.31 -10.74 1.91
CA ALA A 295 17.95 -10.90 2.43
C ALA A 295 16.95 -10.26 1.47
N TRP A 296 15.66 -10.29 1.82
CA TRP A 296 14.68 -9.37 1.21
C TRP A 296 15.09 -7.92 1.47
N TRP A 297 14.67 -7.01 0.60
CA TRP A 297 14.81 -5.58 0.85
C TRP A 297 14.11 -5.23 2.17
N GLY A 298 14.74 -4.40 3.02
CA GLY A 298 14.24 -4.19 4.39
C GLY A 298 14.31 -5.40 5.33
N GLY A 299 14.76 -6.58 4.88
CA GLY A 299 14.69 -7.82 5.66
C GLY A 299 15.91 -8.08 6.55
N ASN A 300 17.08 -7.51 6.23
CA ASN A 300 18.34 -7.87 6.88
C ASN A 300 18.62 -7.09 8.17
N LEU A 301 18.37 -7.73 9.32
CA LEU A 301 18.62 -7.17 10.65
C LEU A 301 19.81 -7.84 11.37
N ARG A 302 20.73 -8.47 10.62
CA ARG A 302 21.98 -9.04 11.17
C ARG A 302 22.80 -8.00 11.92
N GLY A 303 22.86 -6.79 11.38
CA GLY A 303 23.62 -5.68 11.96
C GLY A 303 23.14 -5.26 13.36
N VAL A 304 21.89 -5.54 13.74
CA VAL A 304 21.35 -5.18 15.06
C VAL A 304 22.09 -5.88 16.20
N LYS A 305 22.59 -7.10 15.97
CA LYS A 305 23.30 -7.90 16.99
C LYS A 305 24.53 -7.19 17.54
N ASP A 306 25.31 -6.60 16.65
CA ASP A 306 26.59 -5.96 16.99
C ASP A 306 26.49 -4.43 17.01
N HIS A 307 25.54 -3.88 16.25
CA HIS A 307 25.34 -2.44 16.06
C HIS A 307 23.85 -2.08 16.22
N PRO A 308 23.22 -2.28 17.40
CA PRO A 308 21.83 -1.90 17.61
C PRO A 308 21.67 -0.39 17.51
N VAL A 309 20.51 0.06 17.02
CA VAL A 309 20.14 1.48 17.05
C VAL A 309 20.15 2.01 18.49
N ASP A 310 20.86 3.11 18.74
CA ASP A 310 20.94 3.73 20.07
C ASP A 310 20.42 5.17 20.10
N ILE A 311 19.16 5.32 20.54
CA ILE A 311 18.49 6.61 20.74
C ILE A 311 18.36 7.00 22.21
N GLY A 312 19.20 6.43 23.08
CA GLY A 312 19.30 6.80 24.48
C GLY A 312 18.02 6.53 25.29
N LYS A 313 17.35 7.60 25.75
CA LYS A 313 16.20 7.48 26.67
C LYS A 313 14.92 6.93 26.02
N TYR A 314 14.85 6.91 24.69
CA TYR A 314 13.65 6.50 23.95
C TYR A 314 13.68 5.04 23.49
N LYS A 315 14.55 4.19 24.07
CA LYS A 315 14.68 2.78 23.68
C LYS A 315 13.36 2.00 23.75
N SER A 316 12.43 2.39 24.63
CA SER A 316 11.10 1.78 24.72
C SER A 316 10.22 2.06 23.50
N GLN A 317 10.63 2.92 22.56
CA GLN A 317 9.83 3.24 21.37
C GLN A 317 10.31 2.52 20.11
N ILE A 318 11.39 1.73 20.16
CA ILE A 318 11.90 1.03 18.98
C ILE A 318 11.21 -0.32 18.80
N VAL A 319 10.73 -0.56 17.58
CA VAL A 319 10.31 -1.88 17.09
C VAL A 319 11.04 -2.12 15.77
N TYR A 320 11.67 -3.29 15.59
CA TYR A 320 12.29 -3.63 14.31
C TYR A 320 11.23 -4.20 13.36
N SER A 321 11.30 -3.82 12.08
CA SER A 321 10.23 -4.07 11.12
C SER A 321 10.72 -4.71 9.81
N PRO A 322 11.18 -5.97 9.79
CA PRO A 322 11.63 -6.59 8.55
C PRO A 322 10.46 -6.88 7.61
N HIS A 323 10.78 -7.01 6.33
CA HIS A 323 9.89 -7.57 5.31
C HIS A 323 10.32 -8.99 4.93
N ASP A 324 9.34 -9.82 4.58
CA ASP A 324 9.60 -11.18 4.10
C ASP A 324 8.58 -11.59 3.04
N TYR A 325 9.07 -12.19 1.97
CA TYR A 325 8.27 -12.58 0.82
C TYR A 325 8.52 -14.03 0.39
N GLY A 326 7.62 -14.52 -0.46
CA GLY A 326 7.63 -15.89 -0.96
C GLY A 326 8.26 -16.06 -2.34
N PRO A 327 8.27 -17.30 -2.86
CA PRO A 327 8.90 -17.65 -4.12
C PRO A 327 8.29 -16.99 -5.37
N LEU A 328 7.09 -16.39 -5.29
CA LEU A 328 6.51 -15.64 -6.40
C LEU A 328 7.10 -14.24 -6.58
N VAL A 329 7.61 -13.63 -5.50
CA VAL A 329 8.34 -12.36 -5.59
C VAL A 329 9.75 -12.62 -6.12
N TRP A 330 10.46 -13.58 -5.51
CA TRP A 330 11.76 -14.04 -6.01
C TRP A 330 12.09 -15.46 -5.53
N LYS A 331 12.65 -16.29 -6.41
CA LYS A 331 13.05 -17.68 -6.11
C LYS A 331 14.38 -17.73 -5.37
N GLN A 332 14.36 -17.41 -4.08
CA GLN A 332 15.54 -17.44 -3.23
C GLN A 332 16.07 -18.87 -3.02
N LYS A 333 17.39 -19.02 -2.85
CA LYS A 333 18.06 -20.32 -2.73
C LYS A 333 17.61 -21.11 -1.48
N TRP A 334 17.21 -20.42 -0.41
CA TRP A 334 16.74 -21.04 0.84
C TRP A 334 15.36 -21.70 0.71
N PHE A 335 14.67 -21.52 -0.42
CA PHE A 335 13.42 -22.24 -0.71
C PHE A 335 13.64 -23.64 -1.29
N TYR A 336 14.87 -23.97 -1.72
CA TYR A 336 15.22 -25.29 -2.26
C TYR A 336 14.38 -25.75 -3.45
N MET A 337 13.90 -24.80 -4.26
CA MET A 337 13.07 -25.06 -5.45
C MET A 337 13.77 -25.92 -6.51
N ASP A 338 15.11 -25.91 -6.51
CA ASP A 338 15.95 -26.66 -7.45
C ASP A 338 16.82 -27.75 -6.75
N ASP A 339 16.54 -28.08 -5.48
CA ASP A 339 17.31 -29.06 -4.70
C ASP A 339 16.41 -30.09 -4.00
N ASP A 340 16.10 -31.18 -4.72
CA ASP A 340 15.30 -32.32 -4.25
C ASP A 340 15.89 -33.05 -3.01
N SER A 341 17.14 -32.77 -2.64
CA SER A 341 17.77 -33.36 -1.45
C SER A 341 17.37 -32.67 -0.16
N LYS A 342 16.75 -31.49 -0.26
CA LYS A 342 16.32 -30.66 0.87
C LYS A 342 14.80 -30.49 0.86
N THR A 343 14.26 -30.09 2.00
CA THR A 343 12.81 -29.91 2.18
C THR A 343 12.54 -28.46 2.53
N PHE A 344 11.71 -27.82 1.71
CA PHE A 344 11.20 -26.50 2.00
C PHE A 344 10.26 -26.53 3.22
N SER A 345 10.75 -26.09 4.37
CA SER A 345 10.03 -26.15 5.64
C SER A 345 10.33 -24.94 6.51
N ARG A 346 9.54 -24.73 7.57
CA ARG A 346 9.86 -23.74 8.59
C ARG A 346 11.26 -23.89 9.17
N GLN A 347 11.68 -25.13 9.46
CA GLN A 347 12.98 -25.35 10.06
C GLN A 347 14.11 -24.96 9.10
N SER A 348 13.97 -25.29 7.81
CA SER A 348 14.97 -24.88 6.83
C SER A 348 15.00 -23.37 6.63
N LEU A 349 13.83 -22.72 6.66
CA LEU A 349 13.74 -21.25 6.64
C LEU A 349 14.44 -20.63 7.86
N LEU A 350 14.22 -21.16 9.06
CA LEU A 350 14.91 -20.72 10.28
C LEU A 350 16.42 -20.91 10.19
N ASP A 351 16.86 -22.10 9.80
CA ASP A 351 18.28 -22.47 9.76
C ASP A 351 19.06 -21.63 8.73
N ASP A 352 18.49 -21.42 7.55
CA ASP A 352 19.20 -20.82 6.42
C ASP A 352 18.97 -19.31 6.28
N TYR A 353 17.85 -18.79 6.79
CA TYR A 353 17.44 -17.40 6.54
C TYR A 353 16.90 -16.68 7.78
N TRP A 354 15.72 -17.03 8.28
CA TRP A 354 14.97 -16.24 9.27
C TRP A 354 15.73 -16.02 10.57
N TYR A 355 16.27 -17.08 11.19
CA TYR A 355 16.83 -16.97 12.54
C TYR A 355 17.97 -15.97 12.60
N ALA A 356 18.98 -16.14 11.74
CA ALA A 356 20.14 -15.27 11.73
C ALA A 356 19.85 -13.87 11.16
N THR A 357 18.77 -13.71 10.40
CA THR A 357 18.43 -12.43 9.75
C THR A 357 17.58 -11.53 10.64
N TRP A 358 16.53 -12.06 11.27
CA TRP A 358 15.61 -11.25 12.09
C TRP A 358 14.95 -12.01 13.25
N ALA A 359 14.73 -13.33 13.15
CA ALA A 359 13.95 -14.07 14.16
C ALA A 359 14.64 -14.19 15.52
N TYR A 360 15.98 -14.14 15.57
CA TYR A 360 16.72 -14.13 16.84
C TYR A 360 16.30 -12.98 17.77
N LEU A 361 15.88 -11.83 17.22
CA LEU A 361 15.45 -10.67 18.01
C LEU A 361 14.25 -11.02 18.92
N VAL A 362 13.30 -11.78 18.38
CA VAL A 362 12.09 -12.20 19.11
C VAL A 362 12.36 -13.44 19.94
N GLU A 363 13.06 -14.44 19.39
CA GLU A 363 13.32 -15.69 20.11
C GLU A 363 14.20 -15.50 21.35
N GLU A 364 15.15 -14.57 21.29
CA GLU A 364 16.03 -14.22 22.41
C GLU A 364 15.48 -13.07 23.26
N LYS A 365 14.28 -12.54 22.94
CA LYS A 365 13.65 -11.40 23.61
C LYS A 365 14.54 -10.15 23.69
N GLN A 366 15.23 -9.83 22.60
CA GLN A 366 16.02 -8.61 22.49
C GLN A 366 15.13 -7.41 22.13
N TYR A 367 14.26 -7.59 21.13
CA TYR A 367 13.36 -6.55 20.63
C TYR A 367 12.06 -7.18 20.11
N PRO A 368 10.90 -6.50 20.23
CA PRO A 368 9.71 -6.89 19.50
C PRO A 368 9.93 -6.67 18.00
N LEU A 369 9.12 -7.38 17.20
CA LEU A 369 9.17 -7.33 15.76
C LEU A 369 7.78 -7.09 15.19
N LEU A 370 7.71 -6.24 14.16
CA LEU A 370 6.55 -6.10 13.28
C LEU A 370 6.93 -6.55 11.87
N MET A 371 6.37 -7.64 11.35
CA MET A 371 6.58 -8.01 9.95
C MET A 371 5.85 -7.00 9.07
N GLY A 372 6.58 -6.00 8.57
CA GLY A 372 6.04 -4.80 7.91
C GLY A 372 5.31 -5.12 6.61
N GLU A 373 5.78 -6.13 5.90
CA GLU A 373 5.11 -6.66 4.73
C GLU A 373 5.30 -8.18 4.66
N TRP A 374 4.19 -8.87 4.44
CA TRP A 374 4.13 -10.26 4.02
C TRP A 374 2.86 -10.45 3.20
N GLY A 375 2.95 -11.18 2.09
CA GLY A 375 1.85 -11.21 1.13
C GLY A 375 2.13 -12.05 -0.09
N GLY A 376 1.09 -12.30 -0.89
CA GLY A 376 1.21 -13.06 -2.12
C GLY A 376 -0.09 -13.63 -2.65
N PHE A 377 -0.02 -14.14 -3.88
CA PHE A 377 -1.09 -14.95 -4.44
C PHE A 377 -1.16 -16.33 -3.76
N ILE A 378 -2.38 -16.86 -3.62
CA ILE A 378 -2.64 -18.20 -3.06
C ILE A 378 -3.55 -19.04 -3.96
N ASP A 379 -4.02 -18.46 -5.06
CA ASP A 379 -4.93 -19.10 -6.00
C ASP A 379 -4.15 -19.99 -6.99
N LYS A 380 -4.85 -20.92 -7.63
CA LYS A 380 -4.23 -21.89 -8.53
C LYS A 380 -3.76 -21.32 -9.86
N GLU A 381 -4.23 -20.14 -10.25
CA GLU A 381 -3.81 -19.50 -11.50
C GLU A 381 -2.39 -18.95 -11.35
N HIS A 382 -2.11 -18.27 -10.24
CA HIS A 382 -0.81 -17.66 -9.96
C HIS A 382 0.15 -18.58 -9.19
N ASP A 383 -0.34 -19.43 -8.28
CA ASP A 383 0.44 -20.39 -7.49
C ASP A 383 0.06 -21.85 -7.81
N PRO A 384 0.36 -22.34 -9.02
CA PRO A 384 -0.03 -23.70 -9.44
C PRO A 384 0.68 -24.81 -8.66
N THR A 385 1.85 -24.54 -8.08
CA THR A 385 2.62 -25.49 -7.27
C THR A 385 2.17 -25.47 -5.79
N GLY A 386 1.60 -24.37 -5.31
CA GLY A 386 1.22 -24.17 -3.92
C GLY A 386 2.39 -23.78 -3.02
N GLU A 387 3.56 -23.50 -3.59
CA GLU A 387 4.80 -23.21 -2.86
C GLU A 387 4.74 -21.83 -2.20
N ASN A 388 4.09 -20.86 -2.82
CA ASN A 388 3.91 -19.55 -2.23
C ASN A 388 2.93 -19.59 -1.07
N LYS A 389 1.78 -20.27 -1.25
CA LYS A 389 0.83 -20.52 -0.17
C LYS A 389 1.47 -21.28 0.99
N HIS A 390 2.35 -22.25 0.72
CA HIS A 390 3.11 -22.96 1.74
C HIS A 390 4.06 -22.04 2.51
N TRP A 391 4.86 -21.22 1.80
CA TRP A 391 5.69 -20.19 2.44
C TRP A 391 4.87 -19.26 3.34
N MET A 392 3.79 -18.69 2.81
CA MET A 392 2.90 -17.77 3.55
C MET A 392 2.34 -18.46 4.79
N GLN A 393 2.00 -19.75 4.69
CA GLN A 393 1.46 -20.51 5.81
C GLN A 393 2.51 -20.70 6.91
N GLU A 394 3.74 -21.06 6.54
CA GLU A 394 4.81 -21.22 7.52
C GLU A 394 5.14 -19.91 8.23
N LEU A 395 5.16 -18.78 7.50
CA LEU A 395 5.39 -17.47 8.10
C LEU A 395 4.23 -17.05 9.00
N ARG A 396 2.98 -17.16 8.52
CA ARG A 396 1.77 -16.86 9.30
C ARG A 396 1.75 -17.62 10.62
N ASP A 397 1.95 -18.93 10.56
CA ASP A 397 1.87 -19.80 11.72
C ASP A 397 3.04 -19.52 12.69
N TYR A 398 4.24 -19.20 12.17
CA TYR A 398 5.36 -18.77 13.01
C TYR A 398 5.09 -17.41 13.71
N MET A 399 4.48 -16.45 13.01
CA MET A 399 4.10 -15.16 13.62
C MET A 399 3.05 -15.33 14.71
N ILE A 400 2.09 -16.25 14.54
CA ILE A 400 1.13 -16.61 15.59
C ILE A 400 1.87 -17.22 16.79
N ASP A 401 2.75 -18.21 16.56
CA ASP A 401 3.48 -18.92 17.61
C ASP A 401 4.36 -17.98 18.45
N LYS A 402 4.95 -16.97 17.81
CA LYS A 402 5.86 -16.01 18.43
C LYS A 402 5.19 -14.68 18.82
N ARG A 403 3.90 -14.51 18.50
CA ARG A 403 3.15 -13.27 18.68
C ARG A 403 3.84 -12.06 18.02
N ILE A 404 4.39 -12.27 16.82
CA ILE A 404 5.01 -11.23 16.00
C ILE A 404 3.92 -10.33 15.45
N HIS A 405 4.05 -9.01 15.63
CA HIS A 405 3.16 -8.03 15.01
C HIS A 405 3.29 -8.10 13.49
N HIS A 406 2.27 -7.73 12.72
CA HIS A 406 2.38 -7.79 11.27
C HIS A 406 1.40 -6.87 10.55
N THR A 407 1.75 -6.54 9.31
CA THR A 407 0.84 -5.94 8.34
C THR A 407 0.86 -6.73 7.04
N PHE A 408 -0.32 -7.17 6.59
CA PHE A 408 -0.46 -7.95 5.37
C PHE A 408 -0.35 -7.06 4.13
N TRP A 409 0.51 -7.44 3.19
CA TRP A 409 0.60 -6.81 1.88
C TRP A 409 -0.28 -7.54 0.85
N CYS A 410 -1.38 -6.95 0.40
CA CYS A 410 -1.97 -5.67 0.77
C CYS A 410 -3.50 -5.72 0.72
N PHE A 411 -4.15 -4.64 1.15
CA PHE A 411 -5.58 -4.45 0.91
C PHE A 411 -5.87 -4.36 -0.59
N ASN A 412 -5.07 -3.57 -1.30
CA ASN A 412 -5.21 -3.23 -2.72
C ASN A 412 -5.22 -4.45 -3.66
N GLU A 413 -6.05 -4.42 -4.71
CA GLU A 413 -6.00 -5.48 -5.74
C GLU A 413 -4.85 -5.29 -6.74
N ASN A 414 -4.37 -4.05 -6.90
CA ASN A 414 -3.48 -3.63 -7.98
C ASN A 414 -1.98 -3.72 -7.63
N SER A 415 -1.61 -4.59 -6.69
CA SER A 415 -0.21 -5.01 -6.54
C SER A 415 0.09 -6.16 -7.50
N GLY A 416 1.10 -5.98 -8.37
CA GLY A 416 1.29 -6.82 -9.56
C GLY A 416 1.79 -8.24 -9.28
N ASP A 417 2.55 -8.44 -8.21
CA ASP A 417 3.22 -9.69 -7.84
C ASP A 417 2.56 -10.40 -6.64
N THR A 418 1.69 -9.71 -5.90
CA THR A 418 0.98 -10.30 -4.74
C THR A 418 -0.54 -10.31 -4.87
N GLY A 419 -1.11 -9.46 -5.74
CA GLY A 419 -2.51 -9.04 -5.64
C GLY A 419 -2.80 -8.47 -4.24
N GLY A 420 -4.03 -8.60 -3.76
CA GLY A 420 -4.36 -8.27 -2.37
C GLY A 420 -5.65 -8.89 -1.88
N LEU A 421 -6.25 -8.27 -0.88
CA LEU A 421 -7.46 -8.76 -0.19
C LEU A 421 -8.77 -8.35 -0.86
N VAL A 422 -8.72 -7.47 -1.86
CA VAL A 422 -9.88 -7.11 -2.68
C VAL A 422 -9.64 -7.38 -4.16
N TYR A 423 -10.72 -7.42 -4.93
CA TYR A 423 -10.74 -7.54 -6.38
C TYR A 423 -12.02 -6.92 -6.96
N ASP A 424 -12.16 -6.93 -8.28
CA ASP A 424 -13.33 -6.41 -9.01
C ASP A 424 -13.49 -4.89 -8.81
N ASP A 425 -12.40 -4.17 -9.05
CA ASP A 425 -12.31 -2.71 -8.90
C ASP A 425 -12.63 -2.30 -7.45
N PHE A 426 -11.91 -2.94 -6.51
CA PHE A 426 -12.04 -2.82 -5.06
C PHE A 426 -13.44 -3.20 -4.52
N GLY A 427 -14.31 -3.76 -5.36
CA GLY A 427 -15.72 -3.98 -5.03
C GLY A 427 -16.02 -5.26 -4.23
N LYS A 428 -15.07 -6.19 -4.16
CA LYS A 428 -15.26 -7.49 -3.50
C LYS A 428 -14.03 -7.88 -2.69
N TRP A 429 -14.27 -8.52 -1.56
CA TRP A 429 -13.22 -9.18 -0.77
C TRP A 429 -12.88 -10.55 -1.37
N ASP A 430 -11.59 -10.85 -1.45
CA ASP A 430 -11.09 -12.20 -1.69
C ASP A 430 -11.25 -13.03 -0.41
N GLU A 431 -12.41 -13.69 -0.29
CA GLU A 431 -12.75 -14.51 0.89
C GLU A 431 -11.79 -15.68 1.12
N GLU A 432 -11.18 -16.25 0.06
CA GLU A 432 -10.21 -17.34 0.24
C GLU A 432 -8.94 -16.80 0.88
N LYS A 433 -8.44 -15.66 0.40
CA LYS A 433 -7.24 -15.02 0.96
C LYS A 433 -7.49 -14.43 2.34
N TYR A 434 -8.65 -13.81 2.55
CA TYR A 434 -9.03 -13.32 3.87
C TYR A 434 -9.12 -14.46 4.90
N GLU A 435 -9.82 -15.56 4.61
CA GLU A 435 -9.90 -16.70 5.54
C GLU A 435 -8.53 -17.38 5.75
N PHE A 436 -7.60 -17.24 4.81
CA PHE A 436 -6.21 -17.64 5.01
C PHE A 436 -5.47 -16.72 6.01
N VAL A 437 -5.68 -15.41 5.97
CA VAL A 437 -5.00 -14.43 6.86
C VAL A 437 -5.63 -14.39 8.24
N LYS A 438 -6.96 -14.54 8.34
CA LYS A 438 -7.77 -14.42 9.56
C LYS A 438 -7.25 -15.12 10.82
N PRO A 439 -6.62 -16.31 10.77
CA PRO A 439 -6.02 -16.93 11.95
C PRO A 439 -4.91 -16.09 12.61
N ALA A 440 -4.25 -15.21 11.85
CA ALA A 440 -3.23 -14.30 12.35
C ALA A 440 -3.77 -12.94 12.81
N LEU A 441 -5.10 -12.74 12.85
CA LEU A 441 -5.71 -11.54 13.39
C LEU A 441 -5.97 -11.69 14.90
N TRP A 442 -5.82 -10.60 15.64
CA TRP A 442 -6.00 -10.64 17.09
C TRP A 442 -7.47 -10.80 17.45
N GLN A 443 -7.81 -11.97 18.02
CA GLN A 443 -9.18 -12.34 18.32
C GLN A 443 -9.27 -13.16 19.61
N THR A 444 -10.46 -13.12 20.22
CA THR A 444 -10.82 -13.99 21.36
C THR A 444 -11.14 -15.41 20.89
N ASP A 445 -11.13 -16.37 21.81
CA ASP A 445 -11.63 -17.74 21.55
C ASP A 445 -13.09 -17.77 21.07
N GLY A 446 -13.86 -16.71 21.36
CA GLY A 446 -15.24 -16.53 20.91
C GLY A 446 -15.38 -15.92 19.51
N GLY A 447 -14.27 -15.56 18.86
CA GLY A 447 -14.24 -15.00 17.51
C GLY A 447 -14.46 -13.48 17.41
N ALA A 448 -14.57 -12.76 18.53
CA ALA A 448 -14.57 -11.29 18.52
C ALA A 448 -13.14 -10.77 18.29
N PHE A 449 -12.98 -9.84 17.36
CA PHE A 449 -11.68 -9.19 17.08
C PHE A 449 -11.31 -8.19 18.19
N ILE A 450 -10.01 -7.96 18.38
CA ILE A 450 -9.49 -7.12 19.46
C ILE A 450 -8.81 -5.89 18.85
N GLY A 451 -9.38 -4.72 19.12
CA GLY A 451 -8.79 -3.43 18.77
C GLY A 451 -7.66 -3.04 19.71
N LEU A 452 -6.90 -2.00 19.32
CA LEU A 452 -5.85 -1.40 20.14
C LEU A 452 -6.37 -0.24 21.00
N ASP A 453 -7.55 0.28 20.66
CA ASP A 453 -8.19 1.40 21.35
C ASP A 453 -8.83 0.94 22.67
N HIS A 454 -8.71 1.73 23.72
CA HIS A 454 -9.26 1.42 25.05
C HIS A 454 -10.76 1.76 25.17
N GLN A 455 -11.32 2.57 24.27
CA GLN A 455 -12.68 3.13 24.40
C GLN A 455 -13.59 2.79 23.22
N ILE A 456 -13.04 2.69 22.01
CA ILE A 456 -13.77 2.46 20.77
C ILE A 456 -13.52 1.03 20.28
N PRO A 457 -14.55 0.16 20.24
CA PRO A 457 -14.41 -1.19 19.69
C PRO A 457 -13.96 -1.19 18.23
N LEU A 458 -13.19 -2.20 17.83
CA LEU A 458 -12.74 -2.36 16.45
C LEU A 458 -13.90 -2.73 15.52
N GLY A 459 -14.28 -1.80 14.63
CA GLY A 459 -15.39 -1.97 13.70
C GLY A 459 -16.70 -2.40 14.39
N GLN A 460 -17.51 -3.20 13.70
CA GLN A 460 -18.77 -3.76 14.18
C GLN A 460 -18.61 -5.11 14.89
N ASN A 461 -17.51 -5.81 14.61
CA ASN A 461 -17.30 -7.21 15.02
C ASN A 461 -16.26 -7.37 16.15
N GLY A 462 -15.69 -6.27 16.64
CA GLY A 462 -14.61 -6.28 17.62
C GLY A 462 -14.98 -5.72 19.00
N ILE A 463 -13.99 -5.74 19.88
CA ILE A 463 -13.99 -5.19 21.24
C ILE A 463 -12.76 -4.29 21.44
N THR A 464 -12.73 -3.51 22.52
CA THR A 464 -11.56 -2.72 22.92
C THR A 464 -10.49 -3.60 23.56
N VAL A 465 -9.25 -3.10 23.64
CA VAL A 465 -8.19 -3.75 24.41
C VAL A 465 -8.52 -3.81 25.90
N ALA A 466 -9.17 -2.78 26.43
CA ALA A 466 -9.60 -2.70 27.82
C ALA A 466 -10.67 -3.76 28.15
N ASP A 467 -11.62 -4.01 27.25
CA ASP A 467 -12.63 -5.06 27.38
C ASP A 467 -12.00 -6.45 27.40
N TYR A 468 -11.04 -6.69 26.50
CA TYR A 468 -10.32 -7.95 26.42
C TYR A 468 -9.62 -8.29 27.75
N TYR A 469 -8.89 -7.33 28.34
CA TYR A 469 -8.17 -7.54 29.59
C TYR A 469 -9.05 -7.52 30.85
N SER A 470 -10.17 -6.77 30.84
CA SER A 470 -11.10 -6.73 31.97
C SER A 470 -12.12 -7.87 31.99
N GLY A 471 -12.37 -8.51 30.84
CA GLY A 471 -13.43 -9.51 30.66
C GLY A 471 -14.85 -8.91 30.68
N GLN A 472 -14.97 -7.60 30.48
CA GLN A 472 -16.24 -6.87 30.35
C GLN A 472 -16.41 -6.36 28.92
N SER A 473 -17.65 -6.09 28.50
CA SER A 473 -17.95 -5.55 27.17
C SER A 473 -18.46 -4.11 27.29
N THR A 474 -17.74 -3.16 26.71
CA THR A 474 -18.20 -1.80 26.45
C THR A 474 -19.04 -1.78 25.17
N PRO A 475 -20.30 -1.29 25.22
CA PRO A 475 -21.07 -1.09 24.00
C PRO A 475 -20.43 0.02 23.17
N ARG A 476 -20.35 -0.16 21.84
CA ARG A 476 -19.87 0.88 20.92
C ARG A 476 -20.59 2.21 21.20
N PRO A 477 -19.87 3.33 21.35
CA PRO A 477 -20.48 4.64 21.42
C PRO A 477 -21.36 4.84 20.17
N THR A 478 -22.64 5.13 20.35
CA THR A 478 -23.54 5.34 19.22
C THR A 478 -23.23 6.72 18.62
N THR A 479 -22.43 6.76 17.55
CA THR A 479 -22.43 7.91 16.64
C THR A 479 -23.75 7.87 15.87
N ALA A 480 -24.53 8.95 15.95
CA ALA A 480 -25.68 9.10 15.08
C ALA A 480 -25.18 9.08 13.63
N PRO A 481 -25.79 8.31 12.71
CA PRO A 481 -25.41 8.40 11.32
C PRO A 481 -25.60 9.85 10.86
N THR A 482 -24.55 10.44 10.31
CA THR A 482 -24.66 11.70 9.57
C THR A 482 -25.58 11.42 8.39
N GLU A 483 -26.86 11.76 8.52
CA GLU A 483 -27.79 11.67 7.39
C GLU A 483 -27.20 12.48 6.23
N PRO A 484 -27.19 11.94 5.00
CA PRO A 484 -26.85 12.76 3.83
C PRO A 484 -27.77 13.98 3.83
N PRO A 485 -27.27 15.19 3.47
CA PRO A 485 -28.06 16.39 3.54
C PRO A 485 -29.34 16.19 2.75
N VAL A 486 -30.47 16.21 3.47
CA VAL A 486 -31.80 16.18 2.88
C VAL A 486 -31.88 17.38 1.95
N THR A 487 -31.92 17.12 0.64
CA THR A 487 -32.27 18.11 -0.36
C THR A 487 -33.65 18.61 -0.04
N THR A 488 -33.73 19.81 0.54
CA THR A 488 -34.99 20.54 0.67
C THR A 488 -35.50 20.87 -0.73
N GLU A 489 -36.33 20.01 -1.28
CA GLU A 489 -37.20 20.38 -2.39
C GLU A 489 -38.07 21.57 -1.94
N ALA A 490 -37.91 22.69 -2.65
CA ALA A 490 -38.75 23.87 -2.47
C ALA A 490 -40.20 23.50 -2.80
N THR A 491 -41.02 23.33 -1.77
CA THR A 491 -42.46 23.14 -1.90
C THR A 491 -43.10 24.38 -2.54
N THR A 492 -43.60 24.20 -3.77
CA THR A 492 -44.54 25.13 -4.41
C THR A 492 -45.96 24.79 -3.93
N PRO A 493 -46.86 25.76 -3.66
CA PRO A 493 -48.11 25.49 -2.95
C PRO A 493 -49.11 24.63 -3.73
N ALA A 494 -49.80 23.79 -2.96
CA ALA A 494 -50.77 22.78 -3.36
C ALA A 494 -51.92 23.27 -4.25
N VAL A 495 -52.27 22.44 -5.23
CA VAL A 495 -53.63 22.37 -5.81
C VAL A 495 -54.22 21.02 -5.42
N THR A 496 -55.29 21.09 -4.64
CA THR A 496 -56.06 19.97 -4.10
C THR A 496 -56.89 19.31 -5.20
N THR A 497 -56.77 17.99 -5.35
CA THR A 497 -57.81 17.15 -5.93
C THR A 497 -57.86 15.84 -5.17
N GLU A 498 -58.97 15.62 -4.45
CA GLU A 498 -59.33 14.35 -3.84
C GLU A 498 -59.66 13.31 -4.92
N ALA A 499 -59.15 12.09 -4.75
CA ALA A 499 -59.83 10.88 -5.22
C ALA A 499 -59.38 9.65 -4.42
N THR A 500 -60.39 8.86 -4.06
CA THR A 500 -60.49 7.79 -3.07
C THR A 500 -60.01 6.42 -3.57
N THR A 501 -59.49 5.59 -2.64
CA THR A 501 -59.50 4.08 -2.62
C THR A 501 -58.75 3.35 -3.76
N ALA A 502 -58.14 2.17 -3.60
CA ALA A 502 -58.29 1.07 -2.67
C ALA A 502 -57.00 0.23 -2.60
N ALA A 503 -56.83 -0.52 -1.51
CA ALA A 503 -55.84 -1.58 -1.37
C ALA A 503 -56.18 -2.77 -2.29
N THR A 504 -55.19 -3.29 -3.01
CA THR A 504 -55.22 -4.64 -3.58
C THR A 504 -53.84 -5.27 -3.48
N THR A 505 -53.70 -6.28 -2.64
CA THR A 505 -52.63 -7.29 -2.65
C THR A 505 -52.75 -8.17 -3.88
N ILE A 506 -51.67 -8.31 -4.67
CA ILE A 506 -51.48 -9.44 -5.60
C ILE A 506 -50.02 -9.89 -5.54
N ALA A 507 -49.87 -11.22 -5.47
CA ALA A 507 -48.66 -12.00 -5.39
C ALA A 507 -47.72 -11.84 -6.59
N THR A 508 -46.42 -11.91 -6.34
CA THR A 508 -45.37 -11.96 -7.36
C THR A 508 -45.02 -13.42 -7.67
N THR A 509 -45.43 -13.88 -8.86
CA THR A 509 -44.88 -15.08 -9.50
C THR A 509 -43.60 -14.72 -10.26
N ALA A 510 -42.56 -15.51 -10.07
CA ALA A 510 -41.31 -15.44 -10.80
C ALA A 510 -41.51 -15.75 -12.29
N ALA A 511 -40.90 -14.93 -13.15
CA ALA A 511 -40.70 -15.25 -14.56
C ALA A 511 -39.28 -14.84 -14.96
N THR A 512 -38.55 -15.84 -15.41
CA THR A 512 -37.22 -15.79 -16.03
C THR A 512 -37.35 -15.22 -17.43
N GLU A 513 -36.60 -14.16 -17.76
CA GLU A 513 -36.35 -13.76 -19.15
C GLU A 513 -34.87 -13.50 -19.39
N ALA A 514 -34.36 -14.14 -20.45
CA ALA A 514 -32.99 -14.04 -20.96
C ALA A 514 -32.79 -12.71 -21.72
N PRO A 515 -31.55 -12.17 -21.78
CA PRO A 515 -31.29 -10.92 -22.47
C PRO A 515 -31.29 -11.10 -23.99
N THR A 516 -32.06 -10.26 -24.67
CA THR A 516 -32.10 -10.07 -26.12
C THR A 516 -30.93 -9.19 -26.58
N THR A 517 -30.06 -9.76 -27.41
CA THR A 517 -28.95 -9.05 -28.07
C THR A 517 -29.46 -8.26 -29.28
N VAL A 518 -29.14 -6.97 -29.34
CA VAL A 518 -29.36 -6.12 -30.52
C VAL A 518 -28.08 -6.12 -31.37
N THR A 519 -28.15 -6.69 -32.58
CA THR A 519 -27.08 -6.63 -33.59
C THR A 519 -27.50 -5.74 -34.76
N THR A 520 -26.67 -4.76 -35.10
CA THR A 520 -26.66 -4.06 -36.39
C THR A 520 -25.69 -4.76 -37.37
N PRO A 521 -26.02 -4.89 -38.67
CA PRO A 521 -25.28 -5.76 -39.58
C PRO A 521 -24.17 -5.02 -40.33
N VAL A 522 -23.01 -5.65 -40.48
CA VAL A 522 -22.09 -5.38 -41.59
C VAL A 522 -21.84 -6.70 -42.32
N THR A 523 -22.26 -6.73 -43.57
CA THR A 523 -22.16 -7.86 -44.48
C THR A 523 -20.90 -7.73 -45.31
N THR A 524 -19.99 -8.71 -45.28
CA THR A 524 -19.35 -9.18 -46.53
C THR A 524 -18.70 -10.57 -46.40
N LYS A 525 -19.44 -11.56 -46.95
CA LYS A 525 -18.99 -12.74 -47.72
C LYS A 525 -17.84 -13.60 -47.18
N GLU A 526 -18.22 -14.71 -46.53
CA GLU A 526 -17.48 -15.97 -46.58
C GLU A 526 -18.00 -16.90 -47.69
N VAL A 527 -17.09 -17.68 -48.27
CA VAL A 527 -17.37 -18.88 -49.05
C VAL A 527 -16.93 -20.07 -48.20
N ILE A 528 -17.86 -21.00 -47.97
CA ILE A 528 -17.73 -22.21 -47.15
C ILE A 528 -17.02 -23.33 -47.92
N ASN A 529 -16.12 -24.08 -47.26
CA ASN A 529 -16.15 -25.55 -47.18
C ASN A 529 -15.01 -26.11 -46.31
N ASP A 530 -15.40 -26.79 -45.23
CA ASP A 530 -14.61 -27.75 -44.42
C ASP A 530 -14.56 -29.12 -45.18
N PRO A 531 -13.63 -30.09 -44.93
CA PRO A 531 -13.55 -30.77 -43.63
C PRO A 531 -12.12 -31.14 -43.13
N ALA A 532 -11.94 -31.05 -41.81
CA ALA A 532 -11.23 -31.98 -40.92
C ALA A 532 -9.99 -32.75 -41.45
N THR A 533 -8.80 -32.39 -40.96
CA THR A 533 -7.68 -33.33 -40.70
C THR A 533 -6.74 -32.77 -39.63
N THR A 534 -6.61 -33.46 -38.49
CA THR A 534 -5.36 -33.47 -37.69
C THR A 534 -4.42 -34.41 -38.45
N PRO A 535 -3.14 -34.08 -38.77
CA PRO A 535 -2.09 -33.95 -37.75
C PRO A 535 -0.89 -33.03 -38.11
N THR A 536 -0.04 -32.84 -37.10
CA THR A 536 1.41 -32.54 -37.18
C THR A 536 1.83 -31.07 -37.27
N GLU A 537 2.65 -30.72 -36.29
CA GLU A 537 3.53 -29.56 -36.18
C GLU A 537 4.35 -29.34 -37.47
N PRO A 538 4.36 -28.13 -38.04
CA PRO A 538 5.38 -27.71 -38.98
C PRO A 538 6.35 -26.73 -38.30
N GLN A 539 7.57 -27.20 -38.05
CA GLN A 539 8.74 -26.34 -38.16
C GLN A 539 8.83 -25.82 -39.59
N THR A 540 8.73 -24.50 -39.82
CA THR A 540 9.58 -23.84 -40.83
C THR A 540 9.64 -22.31 -40.72
N ALA A 541 10.88 -21.84 -40.75
CA ALA A 541 11.42 -20.65 -41.44
C ALA A 541 11.03 -19.23 -40.98
N ALA A 542 12.10 -18.48 -40.68
CA ALA A 542 12.13 -17.03 -40.61
C ALA A 542 11.52 -16.38 -41.87
N PRO A 543 10.65 -15.37 -41.73
CA PRO A 543 10.19 -14.59 -42.87
C PRO A 543 11.26 -13.54 -43.23
N SER A 544 11.79 -13.65 -44.44
CA SER A 544 12.48 -12.53 -45.10
C SER A 544 11.46 -11.58 -45.72
N GLY A 545 11.44 -10.34 -45.26
CA GLY A 545 11.24 -9.13 -46.08
C GLY A 545 9.84 -8.84 -46.63
N GLY A 546 9.09 -8.02 -45.89
CA GLY A 546 8.16 -7.03 -46.42
C GLY A 546 8.44 -5.69 -45.74
N ASN A 547 8.77 -4.64 -46.50
CA ASN A 547 9.12 -3.30 -46.01
C ASN A 547 7.96 -2.60 -45.28
N GLY A 548 7.80 -2.86 -43.99
CA GLY A 548 7.49 -1.85 -42.99
C GLY A 548 8.70 -1.77 -42.07
N ASP A 549 9.27 -0.60 -41.84
CA ASP A 549 10.40 -0.46 -40.92
C ASP A 549 9.99 -1.06 -39.55
N LYS A 550 10.79 -2.01 -39.02
CA LYS A 550 10.61 -2.44 -37.63
C LYS A 550 10.82 -1.18 -36.79
N SER A 551 9.76 -0.69 -36.16
CA SER A 551 9.81 0.34 -35.12
C SER A 551 9.81 -0.42 -33.80
N PRO A 552 10.99 -0.83 -33.28
CA PRO A 552 11.02 -1.64 -32.08
C PRO A 552 10.34 -0.86 -30.96
N GLY A 553 9.54 -1.54 -30.14
CA GLY A 553 8.81 -0.98 -29.01
C GLY A 553 7.50 -0.24 -29.31
N ASP A 554 7.18 0.05 -30.57
CA ASP A 554 5.88 0.64 -30.97
C ASP A 554 4.85 -0.49 -31.15
N ALA A 555 4.41 -1.05 -30.02
CA ALA A 555 3.51 -2.20 -29.97
C ALA A 555 2.08 -1.83 -30.37
N ASN A 556 1.64 -0.61 -30.11
CA ASN A 556 0.29 -0.13 -30.42
C ASN A 556 0.16 0.55 -31.79
N LEU A 557 1.28 0.72 -32.52
CA LEU A 557 1.38 1.30 -33.86
C LEU A 557 0.95 2.78 -33.94
N ASP A 558 1.11 3.53 -32.84
CA ASP A 558 0.83 4.97 -32.81
C ASP A 558 2.02 5.84 -33.28
N GLY A 559 3.16 5.20 -33.58
CA GLY A 559 4.38 5.85 -34.06
C GLY A 559 5.24 6.44 -32.94
N LYS A 560 4.95 6.15 -31.68
CA LYS A 560 5.74 6.49 -30.49
C LYS A 560 6.11 5.20 -29.76
N VAL A 561 7.15 5.28 -28.93
CA VAL A 561 7.53 4.20 -28.01
C VAL A 561 7.39 4.76 -26.62
N ASN A 562 6.35 4.36 -25.90
CA ASN A 562 6.06 4.85 -24.55
C ASN A 562 5.29 3.83 -23.70
N VAL A 563 4.90 4.22 -22.49
CA VAL A 563 4.12 3.37 -21.58
C VAL A 563 2.86 2.75 -22.20
N ALA A 564 2.21 3.40 -23.18
CA ALA A 564 1.03 2.85 -23.85
C ALA A 564 1.35 1.57 -24.64
N ASP A 565 2.55 1.44 -25.18
CA ASP A 565 3.03 0.24 -25.87
C ASP A 565 3.27 -0.89 -24.88
N ALA A 566 3.90 -0.59 -23.75
CA ALA A 566 4.11 -1.56 -22.68
C ALA A 566 2.79 -2.06 -22.09
N VAL A 567 1.80 -1.16 -21.91
CA VAL A 567 0.44 -1.53 -21.51
C VAL A 567 -0.22 -2.41 -22.57
N GLY A 568 -0.07 -2.09 -23.87
CA GLY A 568 -0.56 -2.92 -24.96
C GLY A 568 0.02 -4.34 -24.93
N VAL A 569 1.31 -4.47 -24.64
CA VAL A 569 2.00 -5.76 -24.46
C VAL A 569 1.44 -6.51 -23.25
N LEU A 570 1.31 -5.87 -22.08
CA LEU A 570 0.78 -6.50 -20.88
C LEU A 570 -0.69 -6.93 -21.03
N GLN A 571 -1.52 -6.10 -21.67
CA GLN A 571 -2.91 -6.42 -21.98
C GLN A 571 -3.01 -7.62 -22.94
N TYR A 572 -2.14 -7.67 -23.95
CA TYR A 572 -2.05 -8.79 -24.86
C TYR A 572 -1.65 -10.08 -24.13
N ILE A 573 -0.65 -10.03 -23.24
CA ILE A 573 -0.23 -11.18 -22.44
C ILE A 573 -1.37 -11.65 -21.53
N ALA A 574 -2.04 -10.72 -20.85
CA ALA A 574 -3.14 -11.01 -19.94
C ALA A 574 -4.36 -11.61 -20.64
N ASN A 575 -4.72 -11.12 -21.84
CA ASN A 575 -5.86 -11.65 -22.60
C ASN A 575 -5.78 -11.35 -24.10
N LYS A 576 -5.09 -12.21 -24.85
CA LYS A 576 -4.91 -12.10 -26.31
C LYS A 576 -6.21 -12.01 -27.11
N THR A 577 -7.30 -12.59 -26.60
CA THR A 577 -8.61 -12.59 -27.29
C THR A 577 -9.34 -11.25 -27.12
N LYS A 578 -9.20 -10.61 -25.95
CA LYS A 578 -9.82 -9.31 -25.66
C LYS A 578 -8.96 -8.14 -26.16
N TYR A 579 -7.64 -8.27 -26.11
CA TYR A 579 -6.68 -7.24 -26.48
C TYR A 579 -5.67 -7.78 -27.50
N PRO A 580 -6.08 -8.09 -28.74
CA PRO A 580 -5.15 -8.54 -29.76
C PRO A 580 -4.23 -7.40 -30.19
N LEU A 581 -2.93 -7.68 -30.30
CA LEU A 581 -2.02 -6.82 -31.04
C LEU A 581 -2.12 -7.12 -32.54
N GLU A 582 -1.99 -6.09 -33.36
CA GLU A 582 -1.88 -6.27 -34.80
C GLU A 582 -0.60 -7.06 -35.15
N PRO A 583 -0.54 -7.76 -36.30
CA PRO A 583 0.63 -8.53 -36.69
C PRO A 583 1.95 -7.75 -36.67
N GLN A 584 1.92 -6.46 -37.04
CA GLN A 584 3.09 -5.59 -36.96
C GLN A 584 3.40 -5.17 -35.51
N GLY A 585 2.37 -4.94 -34.69
CA GLY A 585 2.51 -4.68 -33.26
C GLY A 585 3.18 -5.85 -32.52
N LEU A 586 2.90 -7.09 -32.91
CA LEU A 586 3.60 -8.27 -32.39
C LEU A 586 5.09 -8.30 -32.78
N ILE A 587 5.45 -7.83 -33.98
CA ILE A 587 6.86 -7.77 -34.40
C ILE A 587 7.59 -6.64 -33.67
N ASN A 588 6.91 -5.50 -33.48
CA ASN A 588 7.46 -4.34 -32.80
C ASN A 588 7.56 -4.55 -31.29
N ALA A 589 6.64 -5.30 -30.69
CA ALA A 589 6.62 -5.60 -29.28
C ALA A 589 7.74 -6.57 -28.84
N ASP A 590 8.16 -7.52 -29.68
CA ASP A 590 9.28 -8.45 -29.38
C ASP A 590 10.63 -7.70 -29.44
N VAL A 591 11.08 -7.25 -28.28
CA VAL A 591 12.25 -6.38 -28.07
C VAL A 591 13.19 -6.84 -26.95
N ASP A 592 12.79 -7.79 -26.11
CA ASP A 592 13.59 -8.28 -24.99
C ASP A 592 14.72 -9.26 -25.39
N GLY A 593 14.79 -9.62 -26.67
CA GLY A 593 15.77 -10.56 -27.23
C GLY A 593 15.41 -12.03 -27.08
N THR A 594 14.26 -12.34 -26.49
CA THR A 594 13.65 -13.66 -26.36
C THR A 594 12.50 -13.78 -27.34
N SER A 595 12.49 -14.84 -28.16
CA SER A 595 11.44 -14.98 -29.18
C SER A 595 10.04 -15.09 -28.58
N GLY A 596 9.12 -14.24 -29.04
CA GLY A 596 7.74 -14.19 -28.59
C GLY A 596 7.42 -12.89 -27.85
N ILE A 597 6.18 -12.77 -27.34
CA ILE A 597 5.76 -11.62 -26.53
C ILE A 597 5.72 -12.04 -25.06
N THR A 598 6.55 -11.41 -24.23
CA THR A 598 6.73 -11.68 -22.81
C THR A 598 6.58 -10.40 -21.98
N GLY A 599 6.47 -10.54 -20.65
CA GLY A 599 6.45 -9.37 -19.76
C GLY A 599 7.75 -8.55 -19.85
N ASN A 600 8.87 -9.17 -20.22
CA ASN A 600 10.15 -8.48 -20.37
C ASN A 600 10.19 -7.56 -21.59
N ASP A 601 9.33 -7.78 -22.59
CA ASP A 601 9.15 -6.84 -23.70
C ASP A 601 8.55 -5.52 -23.21
N ALA A 602 7.50 -5.61 -22.38
CA ALA A 602 6.89 -4.43 -21.75
C ALA A 602 7.91 -3.70 -20.87
N ILE A 603 8.72 -4.43 -20.11
CA ILE A 603 9.79 -3.85 -19.28
C ILE A 603 10.85 -3.16 -20.16
N THR A 604 11.23 -3.76 -21.29
CA THR A 604 12.23 -3.20 -22.22
C THR A 604 11.70 -1.92 -22.87
N ILE A 605 10.43 -1.90 -23.27
CA ILE A 605 9.75 -0.69 -23.77
C ILE A 605 9.71 0.39 -22.69
N GLN A 606 9.37 0.05 -21.45
CA GLN A 606 9.37 0.98 -20.31
C GLN A 606 10.76 1.56 -20.03
N LYS A 607 11.82 0.74 -20.12
CA LYS A 607 13.20 1.22 -19.97
C LYS A 607 13.58 2.22 -21.07
N ILE A 608 13.00 2.11 -22.26
CA ILE A 608 13.24 3.02 -23.39
C ILE A 608 12.47 4.32 -23.23
N ASP A 609 11.19 4.23 -22.82
CA ASP A 609 10.37 5.39 -22.47
C ASP A 609 11.02 6.22 -21.34
N ALA A 610 11.59 5.52 -20.35
CA ALA A 610 12.34 6.12 -19.25
C ALA A 610 13.74 6.64 -19.64
N GLY A 611 14.18 6.45 -20.89
CA GLY A 611 15.49 6.88 -21.38
C GLY A 611 16.68 6.13 -20.77
N LEU A 612 16.43 4.98 -20.13
CA LEU A 612 17.45 4.15 -19.49
C LEU A 612 18.26 3.35 -20.51
N ILE A 613 17.62 2.99 -21.63
CA ILE A 613 18.25 2.30 -22.78
C ILE A 613 17.69 2.86 -24.10
N THR A 614 18.35 2.57 -25.22
CA THR A 614 17.89 2.91 -26.58
C THR A 614 17.96 1.68 -27.48
N PHE A 615 17.11 1.60 -28.51
CA PHE A 615 17.18 0.54 -29.52
C PHE A 615 18.46 0.56 -30.37
#